data_AF-D9WWL7-F1
#
_entry.id   AF-D9WWL7-F1
#
_cell.length_a   1.000
_cell.length_b   1.000
_cell.length_c   1.000
_cell.angle_alpha   90.00
_cell.angle_beta   90.00
_cell.angle_gamma   90.00
#
_symmetry.space_group_name_H-M   'P 1'
#
loop_
_entity.id
_entity.type
_entity.pdbx_description
1 polymer ?
#
loop_
_entity_poly.entity_id
_entity_poly.type
_entity_poly.pdbx_seq_one_letter_code
_entity_poly.pdbx_strand_id
1 'polypeptide(L)'
;MVRNNLVPPTDPQYTDARNGELWPRAGSPAIDAGETVDGVTTGVRGDGPDQGAYEYGAPIWSTGCNLAGCESRVRNDGWKAAYSGGR
;
A
#
# COMPACT_ATOMS: atom_id res chain seq x y z
N MET A 1 20.92 4.25 -13.39
CA MET A 1 19.48 4.05 -13.63
C MET A 1 18.74 4.41 -12.36
N VAL A 2 17.70 5.24 -12.44
CA VAL A 2 16.87 5.59 -11.26
C VAL A 2 15.87 4.46 -11.06
N ARG A 3 15.85 3.86 -9.87
CA ARG A 3 14.93 2.76 -9.50
C ARG A 3 13.65 3.23 -8.79
N ASN A 4 13.49 4.53 -8.60
CA ASN A 4 12.35 5.15 -7.93
C ASN A 4 11.80 6.29 -8.80
N ASN A 5 10.55 6.18 -9.24
CA ASN A 5 9.85 7.22 -10.01
C ASN A 5 9.03 8.16 -9.12
N LEU A 6 8.92 7.88 -7.81
CA LEU A 6 8.27 8.73 -6.81
C LEU A 6 9.26 9.75 -6.23
N VAL A 7 9.80 10.59 -7.10
CA VAL A 7 10.62 11.75 -6.72
C VAL A 7 9.90 13.02 -7.17
N PRO A 8 9.94 14.14 -6.40
CA PRO A 8 9.34 15.38 -6.84
C PRO A 8 9.81 15.76 -8.26
N PRO A 9 8.90 16.17 -9.16
CA PRO A 9 7.52 16.60 -8.90
C PRO A 9 6.44 15.50 -9.01
N THR A 10 6.79 14.21 -9.14
CA THR A 10 5.80 13.13 -9.29
C THR A 10 4.90 13.04 -8.05
N ASP A 11 3.59 13.17 -8.25
CA ASP A 11 2.58 12.89 -7.22
C ASP A 11 2.30 11.38 -7.16
N PRO A 12 2.52 10.71 -6.02
CA PRO A 12 2.20 9.29 -5.86
C PRO A 12 0.71 8.98 -5.91
N GLN A 13 -0.18 9.97 -5.83
CA GLN A 13 -1.63 9.79 -5.87
C GLN A 13 -2.16 8.85 -4.78
N TYR A 14 -1.71 9.04 -3.55
CA TYR A 14 -2.24 8.30 -2.40
C TYR A 14 -3.66 8.76 -2.03
N THR A 15 -4.41 7.88 -1.35
CA THR A 15 -5.80 8.15 -0.98
C THR A 15 -5.97 9.35 -0.05
N ASP A 16 -5.08 9.54 0.92
CA ASP A 16 -5.02 10.74 1.77
C ASP A 16 -3.65 10.84 2.48
N ALA A 17 -2.62 11.19 1.73
CA ALA A 17 -1.25 11.29 2.25
C ALA A 17 -1.13 12.24 3.44
N ARG A 18 -1.93 13.32 3.48
CA ARG A 18 -1.90 14.33 4.55
C ARG A 18 -2.31 13.74 5.89
N ASN A 19 -3.21 12.75 5.89
CA ASN A 19 -3.66 12.04 7.09
C ASN A 19 -2.95 10.68 7.30
N GLY A 20 -1.91 10.39 6.52
CA GLY A 20 -1.15 9.15 6.59
C GLY A 20 -1.80 7.96 5.88
N GLU A 21 -2.79 8.22 5.03
CA GLU A 21 -3.44 7.23 4.19
C GLU A 21 -2.64 7.06 2.89
N LEU A 22 -1.70 6.12 2.90
CA LEU A 22 -0.71 5.93 1.82
C LEU A 22 -1.08 4.84 0.82
N TRP A 23 -2.37 4.49 0.70
CA TRP A 23 -2.82 3.55 -0.32
C TRP A 23 -2.82 4.22 -1.70
N PRO A 24 -2.26 3.60 -2.76
CA PRO A 24 -2.32 4.16 -4.10
C PRO A 24 -3.77 4.18 -4.62
N ARG A 25 -4.13 5.23 -5.35
CA ARG A 25 -5.38 5.29 -6.13
C ARG A 25 -5.16 4.67 -7.52
N ALA A 26 -6.27 4.38 -8.21
CA ALA A 26 -6.24 3.97 -9.61
C ALA A 26 -5.45 4.99 -10.44
N GLY A 27 -4.48 4.52 -11.24
CA GLY A 27 -3.61 5.37 -12.05
C GLY A 27 -2.40 5.97 -11.32
N SER A 28 -2.18 5.60 -10.05
CA SER A 28 -0.98 6.01 -9.31
C SER A 28 0.29 5.58 -10.05
N PRO A 29 1.32 6.45 -10.13
CA PRO A 29 2.61 6.08 -10.72
C PRO A 29 3.39 5.06 -9.88
N ALA A 30 2.95 4.76 -8.66
CA ALA A 30 3.52 3.69 -7.85
C ALA A 30 3.11 2.30 -8.36
N ILE A 31 2.01 2.20 -9.13
CA ILE A 31 1.45 0.93 -9.58
C ILE A 31 2.35 0.29 -10.64
N ASP A 32 2.62 -1.01 -10.50
CA ASP A 32 3.45 -1.81 -11.42
C ASP A 32 4.87 -1.27 -11.65
N ALA A 33 5.34 -0.35 -10.79
CA ALA A 33 6.59 0.40 -10.99
C ALA A 33 7.77 -0.14 -10.17
N GLY A 34 7.55 -1.14 -9.33
CA GLY A 34 8.55 -1.74 -8.48
C GLY A 34 9.41 -2.79 -9.18
N GLU A 35 10.51 -3.16 -8.55
CA GLU A 35 11.37 -4.25 -8.97
C GLU A 35 11.05 -5.50 -8.13
N THR A 36 10.95 -6.65 -8.78
CA THR A 36 10.85 -7.94 -8.07
C THR A 36 12.12 -8.20 -7.29
N VAL A 37 11.99 -8.41 -5.98
CA VAL A 37 13.08 -8.85 -5.11
C VAL A 37 12.85 -10.32 -4.76
N ASP A 38 13.72 -11.18 -5.27
CA ASP A 38 13.62 -12.63 -5.10
C ASP A 38 13.53 -13.02 -3.62
N GLY A 39 12.54 -13.85 -3.29
CA GLY A 39 12.28 -14.31 -1.93
C GLY A 39 11.59 -13.30 -1.01
N VAL A 40 11.33 -12.07 -1.47
CA VAL A 40 10.65 -11.02 -0.69
C VAL A 40 9.34 -10.61 -1.36
N THR A 41 9.39 -10.25 -2.64
CA THR A 41 8.22 -9.79 -3.39
C THR A 41 7.26 -10.95 -3.61
N THR A 42 6.05 -10.83 -3.08
CA THR A 42 4.98 -11.82 -3.20
C THR A 42 3.63 -11.14 -3.33
N GLY A 43 2.62 -11.85 -3.84
CA GLY A 43 1.26 -11.33 -3.90
C GLY A 43 1.02 -10.20 -4.90
N VAL A 44 1.91 -10.05 -5.89
CA VAL A 44 1.85 -9.04 -6.96
C VAL A 44 0.55 -9.14 -7.75
N ARG A 45 -0.04 -7.99 -8.10
CA ARG A 45 -1.27 -7.86 -8.88
C ARG A 45 -1.07 -6.87 -10.02
N GLY A 46 -0.78 -7.40 -11.20
CA GLY A 46 -0.53 -6.60 -12.39
C GLY A 46 0.73 -7.09 -13.09
N ASP A 47 1.41 -6.16 -13.75
CA ASP A 47 2.62 -6.40 -14.52
C ASP A 47 3.90 -6.32 -13.65
N GLY A 48 3.83 -5.75 -12.45
CA GLY A 48 4.94 -5.66 -11.51
C GLY A 48 4.49 -5.32 -10.08
N PRO A 49 5.38 -5.44 -9.07
CA PRO A 49 5.02 -5.00 -7.72
C PRO A 49 4.81 -3.50 -7.67
N ASP A 50 3.90 -3.04 -6.82
CA ASP A 50 3.75 -1.61 -6.56
C ASP A 50 4.90 -1.08 -5.71
N GLN A 51 5.31 0.15 -5.95
CA GLN A 51 6.29 0.83 -5.09
C GLN A 51 5.63 1.26 -3.77
N GLY A 52 5.96 0.56 -2.68
CA GLY A 52 5.54 0.92 -1.33
C GLY A 52 5.17 -0.30 -0.50
N ALA A 53 4.36 -0.08 0.53
CA ALA A 53 3.90 -1.15 1.43
C ALA A 53 2.57 -1.78 1.00
N TYR A 54 1.89 -1.21 0.00
CA TYR A 54 0.55 -1.61 -0.41
C TYR A 54 0.51 -1.94 -1.90
N GLU A 55 -0.09 -3.08 -2.21
CA GLU A 55 -0.38 -3.50 -3.58
C GLU A 55 -1.81 -3.09 -3.95
N TYR A 56 -1.96 -2.40 -5.07
CA TYR A 56 -3.23 -1.94 -5.57
C TYR A 56 -4.16 -3.13 -5.88
N GLY A 57 -5.42 -3.01 -5.47
CA GLY A 57 -6.41 -4.07 -5.57
C GLY A 57 -6.23 -5.23 -4.57
N ALA A 58 -5.12 -5.32 -3.82
CA ALA A 58 -4.99 -6.30 -2.75
C ALA A 58 -5.83 -5.94 -1.52
N PRO A 59 -6.17 -6.92 -0.65
CA PRO A 59 -6.73 -6.63 0.66
C PRO A 59 -5.82 -5.66 1.41
N ILE A 60 -6.41 -4.62 1.99
CA ILE A 60 -5.65 -3.65 2.77
C ILE A 60 -5.15 -4.32 4.03
N TRP A 61 -3.84 -4.48 4.10
CA TRP A 61 -3.15 -4.82 5.32
C TRP A 61 -3.11 -3.59 6.25
N SER A 62 -3.26 -3.80 7.56
CA SER A 62 -3.07 -2.75 8.56
C SER A 62 -1.80 -3.04 9.34
N THR A 63 -0.90 -2.06 9.38
CA THR A 63 0.23 -2.04 10.32
C THR A 63 -0.31 -1.76 11.73
N GLY A 64 0.12 -2.52 12.74
CA GLY A 64 -0.20 -2.18 14.13
C GLY A 64 -0.29 -3.40 15.03
N CYS A 65 -0.56 -3.15 16.32
CA CYS A 65 -0.79 -4.21 17.29
C CYS A 65 -2.25 -4.68 17.19
N ASN A 66 -2.50 -5.99 17.26
CA ASN A 66 -3.85 -6.53 17.46
C ASN A 66 -4.09 -6.79 18.96
N LEU A 67 -3.77 -5.80 19.80
CA LEU A 67 -4.09 -5.83 21.22
C LEU A 67 -5.34 -4.99 21.46
N ALA A 68 -6.08 -5.33 22.51
CA ALA A 68 -7.22 -4.53 22.94
C ALA A 68 -6.76 -3.07 23.18
N GLY A 69 -7.35 -2.14 22.43
CA GLY A 69 -7.02 -0.71 22.47
C GLY A 69 -6.14 -0.19 21.32
N CYS A 70 -5.56 -1.06 20.48
CA CYS A 70 -4.95 -0.63 19.22
C CYS A 70 -6.04 -0.54 18.14
N GLU A 71 -6.39 0.68 17.74
CA GLU A 71 -7.28 0.88 16.60
C GLU A 71 -6.51 0.66 15.29
N SER A 72 -6.91 -0.34 14.50
CA SER A 72 -6.46 -0.46 13.11
C SER A 72 -6.92 0.81 12.36
N ARG A 73 -6.00 1.54 11.71
CA ARG A 73 -6.36 2.74 10.97
C ARG A 73 -7.43 2.40 9.92
N VAL A 74 -8.57 3.05 10.07
CA VAL A 74 -9.73 3.00 9.19
C VAL A 74 -9.47 3.99 8.06
N ARG A 75 -9.81 3.65 6.81
CA ARG A 75 -9.82 4.63 5.72
C ARG A 75 -10.75 5.79 6.08
N ASN A 76 -10.50 6.97 5.53
CA ASN A 76 -11.35 8.15 5.79
C ASN A 76 -12.80 8.01 5.29
N ASP A 77 -13.17 6.90 4.64
CA ASP A 77 -14.53 6.53 4.25
C ASP A 77 -15.24 5.58 5.25
N GLY A 78 -14.60 5.25 6.38
CA GLY A 78 -15.15 4.36 7.40
C GLY A 78 -14.84 2.88 7.19
N TRP A 79 -14.03 2.52 6.18
CA TRP A 79 -13.63 1.13 5.93
C TRP A 79 -12.62 0.62 6.96
N LYS A 80 -12.99 -0.44 7.71
CA LYS A 80 -12.12 -1.10 8.69
C LYS A 80 -11.25 -2.15 8.01
N ALA A 81 -9.94 -2.08 8.24
CA ALA A 81 -9.02 -3.13 7.84
C ALA A 81 -9.45 -4.48 8.43
N ALA A 82 -9.78 -5.42 7.55
CA ALA A 82 -9.98 -6.80 7.95
C ALA A 82 -8.62 -7.38 8.35
N TYR A 83 -8.52 -7.85 9.59
CA TYR A 83 -7.39 -8.62 10.07
C TYR A 83 -7.15 -9.82 9.14
N SER A 84 -5.97 -9.94 8.53
CA SER A 84 -5.54 -11.19 7.88
C SER A 84 -5.06 -12.15 8.96
N GLY A 85 -5.99 -12.60 9.80
CA GLY A 85 -5.81 -13.58 10.85
C GLY A 85 -6.11 -14.98 10.38
N GLY A 86 -5.09 -15.69 9.91
CA GLY A 86 -5.16 -17.14 9.81
C GLY A 86 -4.86 -17.77 11.17
N ARG A 87 -5.88 -18.47 11.69
CA ARG A 87 -5.95 -19.35 12.89
C ARG A 87 -6.16 -18.68 14.24
#